data_AF-A0A354CWT5-F1
#
_entry.id   AF-A0A354CWT5-F1
#
_cell.length_a   1.000
_cell.length_b   1.000
_cell.length_c   1.000
_cell.angle_alpha   90.00
_cell.angle_beta   90.00
_cell.angle_gamma   90.00
#
_symmetry.space_group_name_H-M   'P 1'
#
loop_
_entity.id
_entity.type
_entity.pdbx_description
1 polymer ?
#
loop_
_entity_poly.entity_id
_entity_poly.type
_entity_poly.pdbx_seq_one_letter_code
_entity_poly.pdbx_strand_id
1 'polypeptide(L)' 'YIGVVAHPYFAVTGDEGTFSLAGLPAGTYTVAAWHEKYGEQTQTVTVGDGETGSVAFEFKAQ' A
#
# COMPACT_ATOMS: atom_id res chain seq x y z
N TYR A 1 -5.89 6.13 -14.76
CA TYR A 1 -6.05 4.66 -14.61
C TYR A 1 -7.13 4.38 -13.59
N ILE A 2 -7.72 3.19 -13.64
CA ILE A 2 -8.75 2.76 -12.67
C ILE A 2 -8.26 1.44 -12.06
N GLY A 3 -8.10 1.41 -10.74
CA GLY A 3 -7.85 0.18 -9.99
C GLY A 3 -9.16 -0.35 -9.40
N VAL A 4 -9.45 -1.63 -9.60
CA VAL A 4 -10.62 -2.31 -9.03
C VAL A 4 -10.14 -3.42 -8.13
N VAL A 5 -10.50 -3.35 -6.84
CA VAL A 5 -10.12 -4.34 -5.82
C VAL A 5 -11.37 -4.88 -5.13
N ALA A 6 -11.30 -6.11 -4.63
CA ALA A 6 -12.44 -6.80 -4.00
C ALA A 6 -12.67 -6.40 -2.53
N HIS A 7 -11.83 -5.54 -1.96
CA HIS A 7 -11.87 -5.11 -0.56
C HIS A 7 -11.83 -3.58 -0.45
N PRO A 8 -12.30 -3.00 0.66
CA PRO A 8 -12.41 -1.54 0.80
C PRO A 8 -11.07 -0.82 1.04
N TYR A 9 -9.99 -1.56 1.32
CA TYR A 9 -8.69 -0.99 1.67
C TYR A 9 -7.87 -0.67 0.42
N PHE A 10 -7.92 0.58 -0.02
CA PHE A 10 -7.07 1.10 -1.09
C PHE A 10 -6.80 2.58 -0.86
N ALA A 11 -5.68 3.07 -1.41
CA ALA A 11 -5.34 4.47 -1.41
C ALA A 11 -4.57 4.79 -2.70
N VAL A 12 -4.70 6.03 -3.17
CA VAL A 12 -3.82 6.60 -4.19
C VAL A 12 -2.78 7.45 -3.46
N THR A 13 -1.51 7.29 -3.81
CA THR A 13 -0.44 8.10 -3.22
C THR A 13 -0.66 9.58 -3.54
N GLY A 14 -0.40 10.45 -2.56
CA GLY A 14 -0.38 11.90 -2.77
C GLY A 14 0.87 12.36 -3.53
N ASP A 15 0.96 13.67 -3.77
CA ASP A 15 2.04 14.29 -4.55
C ASP A 15 3.44 14.06 -3.96
N GLU A 16 3.53 13.85 -2.64
CA GLU A 16 4.78 13.55 -1.92
C GLU A 16 5.07 12.04 -1.83
N GLY A 17 4.29 11.19 -2.52
CA GLY A 17 4.43 9.73 -2.49
C GLY A 17 3.87 9.07 -1.23
N THR A 18 3.22 9.83 -0.35
CA THR A 18 2.64 9.35 0.90
C THR A 18 1.26 8.70 0.68
N PHE A 19 0.94 7.70 1.49
CA PHE A 19 -0.37 7.05 1.51
C PHE A 19 -0.75 6.67 2.94
N SER A 20 -2.05 6.48 3.19
CA SER A 20 -2.56 6.01 4.47
C SER A 20 -3.74 5.07 4.25
N LEU A 21 -3.74 3.93 4.95
CA LEU A 21 -4.84 2.98 4.99
C LEU A 21 -5.32 2.88 6.43
N ALA A 22 -6.48 3.46 6.71
CA ALA A 22 -7.08 3.49 8.05
C ALA A 22 -8.08 2.35 8.25
N GLY A 23 -8.33 2.01 9.53
CA GLY A 23 -9.34 1.02 9.90
C GLY A 23 -8.95 -0.43 9.59
N LEU A 24 -7.65 -0.70 9.44
CA LEU A 24 -7.14 -2.06 9.34
C LEU A 24 -7.27 -2.76 10.70
N PRO A 25 -7.88 -3.95 10.77
CA PRO A 25 -7.78 -4.81 11.93
C PRO A 25 -6.32 -5.18 12.23
N ALA A 26 -6.05 -5.67 13.44
CA ALA A 26 -4.75 -6.24 13.74
C ALA A 26 -4.49 -7.49 12.88
N GLY A 27 -3.32 -7.58 12.26
CA GLY A 27 -2.97 -8.68 11.37
C GLY A 27 -1.72 -8.46 10.54
N THR A 28 -1.32 -9.49 9.80
CA THR A 28 -0.26 -9.42 8.80
C THR A 28 -0.88 -9.28 7.41
N TYR A 29 -0.43 -8.27 6.67
CA TYR A 29 -0.96 -7.91 5.37
C TYR A 29 0.14 -7.92 4.32
N THR A 30 -0.22 -8.32 3.10
CA THR A 30 0.59 -8.03 1.90
C THR A 30 0.01 -6.80 1.23
N VAL A 31 0.83 -5.76 1.14
CA VAL A 31 0.49 -4.49 0.49
C VAL A 31 1.08 -4.51 -0.92
N ALA A 32 0.24 -4.24 -1.93
CA ALA A 32 0.66 -4.08 -3.31
C ALA A 32 0.63 -2.59 -3.67
N ALA A 33 1.75 -2.08 -4.19
CA ALA A 33 1.85 -0.78 -4.82
C ALA A 33 2.05 -0.97 -6.31
N TRP A 34 1.28 -0.26 -7.13
CA TRP A 34 1.36 -0.34 -8.58
C TRP A 34 1.62 1.02 -9.21
N HIS A 35 2.53 1.05 -10.18
CA HIS A 35 2.82 2.21 -11.00
C HIS A 35 2.80 1.81 -12.49
N GLU A 36 2.11 2.60 -13.33
CA GLU A 36 1.84 2.27 -14.73
C GLU A 36 3.08 1.86 -15.53
N LYS A 37 4.18 2.60 -15.37
CA LYS A 37 5.45 2.37 -16.06
C LYS A 37 6.33 1.30 -15.41
N TYR A 38 6.23 1.13 -14.09
CA TYR A 38 7.20 0.35 -13.31
C TYR A 38 6.62 -0.98 -12.80
N GLY A 39 5.33 -1.23 -13.04
CA GLY A 39 4.65 -2.44 -12.62
C GLY A 39 4.26 -2.42 -11.15
N GLU A 40 4.06 -3.62 -10.60
CA GLU A 40 3.67 -3.85 -9.21
C GLU A 40 4.89 -4.16 -8.34
N GLN A 41 4.85 -3.73 -7.08
CA GLN A 41 5.74 -4.13 -6.00
C GLN A 41 4.89 -4.59 -4.81
N THR A 42 5.35 -5.60 -4.08
CA THR A 42 4.64 -6.11 -2.90
C THR A 42 5.56 -6.10 -1.68
N GLN A 43 4.98 -5.80 -0.50
CA GLN A 43 5.66 -5.88 0.79
C GLN A 43 4.71 -6.41 1.85
N THR A 44 5.28 -7.07 2.87
CA THR A 44 4.53 -7.57 4.01
C THR A 44 4.68 -6.62 5.20
N VAL A 45 3.58 -6.36 5.89
CA VAL A 45 3.55 -5.54 7.11
C VAL A 45 2.66 -6.19 8.17
N THR A 46 3.08 -6.12 9.42
CA THR A 46 2.23 -6.49 10.56
C THR A 46 1.73 -5.22 11.21
N VAL A 47 0.42 -5.15 11.45
CA VAL A 47 -0.27 -4.07 12.14
C VAL A 47 -0.81 -4.63 13.46
N GLY A 48 -0.37 -4.07 14.58
CA GLY A 48 -0.91 -4.37 15.91
C GLY A 48 -2.24 -3.66 16.16
N ASP A 49 -2.92 -4.02 17.25
CA ASP A 49 -4.19 -3.39 17.61
C ASP A 49 -3.99 -1.91 17.99
N GLY A 50 -4.64 -1.01 17.25
CA GLY A 50 -4.45 0.44 17.39
C GLY A 50 -3.08 0.97 16.95
N GLU A 51 -2.21 0.13 16.40
CA GLU A 51 -0.86 0.51 15.96
C GLU A 51 -0.83 0.89 14.47
N THR A 52 0.25 1.57 14.05
CA THR A 52 0.50 1.89 12.65
C THR A 52 1.66 1.06 12.12
N GLY A 53 1.38 0.19 11.15
CA GLY A 53 2.42 -0.45 10.34
C GLY A 53 2.96 0.50 9.28
N SER A 54 4.25 0.43 8.96
CA SER A 54 4.90 1.26 7.94
C SER A 54 5.58 0.40 6.89
N VAL A 55 5.39 0.74 5.62
CA VAL A 55 6.12 0.18 4.47
C VAL A 55 6.46 1.31 3.50
N ALA A 56 7.56 1.14 2.77
CA ALA A 56 8.02 2.10 1.78
C ALA A 56 8.38 1.37 0.49
N PHE A 57 7.76 1.75 -0.62
CA PHE A 57 8.00 1.17 -1.93
C PHE A 57 8.93 2.08 -2.73
N GLU A 58 9.98 1.49 -3.31
CA GLU A 58 10.89 2.19 -4.21
C GLU A 58 10.75 1.61 -5.63
N PHE A 59 10.27 2.42 -6.57
CA PHE A 59 10.24 2.05 -7.98
C PHE A 59 11.49 2.58 -8.66
N LYS A 60 12.33 1.67 -9.14
CA LYS A 60 13.55 2.04 -9.88
C LYS A 60 13.25 2.11 -11.36
N ALA A 61 13.63 3.22 -11.98
CA ALA A 61 13.71 3.29 -13.43
C ALA A 61 14.81 2.31 -13.90
N GLN A 62 14.47 1.50 -14.90
CA GLN A 62 15.44 0.65 -15.59
C GLN A 62 16.33 1.48 -16.51
#